data_AF-A0A9P0PFT5-F1
#
_entry.id   AF-A0A9P0PFT5-F1
#
_cell.length_a   1.000
_cell.length_b   1.000
_cell.length_c   1.000
_cell.angle_alpha   90.00
_cell.angle_beta   90.00
_cell.angle_gamma   90.00
#
_symmetry.space_group_name_H-M   'P 1'
#
loop_
_entity.id
_entity.type
_entity.pdbx_description
1 polymer ?
#
loop_
_entity_poly.entity_id
_entity_poly.type
_entity_poly.pdbx_seq_one_letter_code
_entity_poly.pdbx_strand_id
1 'polypeptide(L)'
;MRYYQPFMNISVIQVNLKRPCPFWSDDNSKCAMRYCHVESCREDEVPPGIKGDNGMARRNVDMNASEKYTREANEDCEAEMLYYLNKTISEEAQKELVKWDAYDDALDNFCDIDENDHEAEYVDLLLNPERYTGYAGPAAHKIWSAIYLENCFRPKRSLSFNPYIQSGKLSELCLEERVFYRVISGLHASINTHLCANYLLSNANGMSFTDPRGKWGPNLDEFQRRFSPENTNSEGPNWLRNLYFIYLVELRALAKVAPYLEEEEYYTGNDASDWDTQMAIKDLLNVIKQFPDHFDESTMFRNSEQAERLKYEFKQHFRNITRIMDCVGCEKCRLWGKLQTQGLGTALKILFSGKFDEMIQNRRLYAHNKKEFQLQRIEIVSLVNAFGRLSTSIYKLDDFRQMMR
;
A
#
# COMPACT_ATOMS: atom_id res chain seq x y z
N MET A 1 -3.64 -24.30 8.45
CA MET A 1 -3.63 -22.84 8.72
C MET A 1 -5.06 -22.37 8.69
N ARG A 2 -5.56 -21.82 9.81
CA ARG A 2 -6.90 -21.21 9.86
C ARG A 2 -6.88 -19.93 9.03
N TYR A 3 -7.99 -19.67 8.36
CA TYR A 3 -8.22 -18.53 7.46
C TYR A 3 -7.73 -17.21 8.06
N TYR A 4 -7.11 -16.37 7.22
CA TYR A 4 -7.04 -14.94 7.47
C TYR A 4 -8.47 -14.40 7.34
N GLN A 5 -9.19 -14.30 8.46
CA GLN A 5 -10.37 -13.45 8.54
C GLN A 5 -9.89 -12.08 9.00
N PRO A 6 -10.12 -11.02 8.20
CA PRO A 6 -9.92 -9.66 8.69
C PRO A 6 -10.75 -9.49 9.96
N PHE A 7 -10.10 -9.18 11.08
CA PHE A 7 -10.80 -8.82 12.31
C PHE A 7 -11.60 -7.54 12.04
N MET A 8 -12.79 -7.41 12.62
CA MET A 8 -13.68 -6.27 12.39
C MET A 8 -12.97 -4.92 12.64
N ASN A 9 -12.00 -4.91 13.55
CA ASN A 9 -11.20 -3.74 13.92
C ASN A 9 -10.07 -3.39 12.94
N ILE A 10 -9.71 -4.32 12.04
CA ILE A 10 -8.66 -4.20 11.03
C ILE A 10 -9.24 -4.25 9.61
N SER A 11 -10.56 -4.38 9.46
CA SER A 11 -11.24 -4.38 8.16
C SER A 11 -11.68 -3.00 7.68
N VAL A 12 -11.73 -1.99 8.56
CA VAL A 12 -12.16 -0.63 8.20
C VAL A 12 -10.95 0.27 8.01
N ILE A 13 -10.89 0.95 6.85
CA ILE A 13 -9.83 1.90 6.51
C ILE A 13 -10.44 3.24 6.08
N GLN A 14 -9.79 4.34 6.46
CA GLN A 14 -10.11 5.67 5.94
C GLN A 14 -9.27 5.93 4.69
N VAL A 15 -9.91 6.27 3.57
CA VAL A 15 -9.22 6.47 2.29
C VAL A 15 -9.93 7.50 1.42
N ASN A 16 -9.17 8.39 0.78
CA ASN A 16 -9.69 9.24 -0.29
C ASN A 16 -9.52 8.57 -1.67
N LEU A 17 -10.65 8.24 -2.31
CA LEU A 17 -10.74 7.67 -3.66
C LEU A 17 -11.17 8.68 -4.74
N LYS A 18 -11.42 9.95 -4.37
CA LYS A 18 -11.89 11.05 -5.23
C LYS A 18 -10.78 11.98 -5.71
N ARG A 19 -9.56 11.88 -5.16
CA ARG A 19 -8.44 12.74 -5.60
C ARG A 19 -8.24 12.66 -7.13
N PRO A 20 -8.01 13.79 -7.82
CA PRO A 20 -7.69 13.78 -9.23
C PRO A 20 -6.28 13.22 -9.47
N CYS A 21 -6.04 12.66 -10.66
CA CYS A 21 -4.70 12.25 -11.06
C CYS A 21 -3.77 13.48 -11.20
N PRO A 22 -2.64 13.55 -10.49
CA PRO A 22 -1.74 14.70 -10.57
C PRO A 22 -0.87 14.72 -11.83
N PHE A 23 -0.78 13.61 -12.56
CA PHE A 23 0.18 13.43 -13.66
C PHE A 23 -0.40 13.62 -15.06
N TRP A 24 -1.68 13.30 -15.27
CA TRP A 24 -2.34 13.47 -16.55
C TRP A 24 -3.83 13.72 -16.36
N SER A 25 -4.42 14.54 -17.25
CA SER A 25 -5.86 14.71 -17.33
C SER A 25 -6.52 13.41 -17.82
N ASP A 26 -7.66 13.07 -17.22
CA ASP A 26 -8.34 11.78 -17.38
C ASP A 26 -8.63 11.41 -18.84
N ASP A 27 -7.96 10.38 -19.36
CA ASP A 27 -8.50 9.51 -20.40
C ASP A 27 -9.31 8.41 -19.68
N ASN A 28 -10.60 8.70 -19.50
CA ASN A 28 -11.69 7.94 -18.85
C ASN A 28 -11.79 6.42 -19.15
N SER A 29 -10.74 5.65 -18.89
CA SER A 29 -10.81 4.19 -18.88
C SER A 29 -11.32 3.73 -17.51
N LYS A 30 -12.54 4.16 -17.18
CA LYS A 30 -13.25 3.64 -16.02
C LYS A 30 -13.50 2.16 -16.24
N CYS A 31 -13.49 1.40 -15.16
CA CYS A 31 -13.86 0.01 -15.25
C CYS A 31 -15.31 -0.14 -15.73
N ALA A 32 -15.52 -0.85 -16.84
CA ALA A 32 -16.85 -1.04 -17.42
C ALA A 32 -17.73 -2.04 -16.64
N MET A 33 -17.18 -2.71 -15.62
CA MET A 33 -17.91 -3.70 -14.82
C MET A 33 -18.62 -3.05 -13.63
N ARG A 34 -19.89 -3.41 -13.44
CA ARG A 34 -20.72 -3.02 -12.27
C ARG A 34 -20.05 -3.34 -10.92
N TYR A 35 -19.19 -4.36 -10.87
CA TYR A 35 -18.58 -4.84 -9.64
C TYR A 35 -17.31 -4.08 -9.21
N CYS A 36 -16.84 -3.08 -9.96
CA CYS A 36 -15.65 -2.30 -9.61
C CYS A 36 -15.90 -1.13 -8.63
N HIS A 37 -17.16 -0.70 -8.44
CA HIS A 37 -17.48 0.37 -7.49
C HIS A 37 -17.23 -0.06 -6.04
N VAL A 38 -16.71 0.86 -5.23
CA VAL A 38 -16.45 0.66 -3.79
C VAL A 38 -17.72 0.93 -2.99
N GLU A 39 -18.02 0.05 -2.03
CA GLU A 39 -19.12 0.20 -1.08
C GLU A 39 -18.57 0.89 0.19
N SER A 40 -18.89 2.17 0.38
CA SER A 40 -18.49 2.95 1.57
C SER A 40 -19.33 2.54 2.79
N CYS A 41 -18.75 2.63 3.99
CA CYS A 41 -19.47 2.40 5.25
C CYS A 41 -20.46 3.53 5.50
N ARG A 42 -21.60 3.20 6.12
CA ARG A 42 -22.43 4.25 6.71
C ARG A 42 -21.81 4.74 8.01
N GLU A 43 -22.10 5.99 8.38
CA GLU A 43 -21.57 6.55 9.62
C GLU A 43 -21.97 5.71 10.84
N ASP A 44 -23.17 5.14 10.90
CA ASP A 44 -23.63 4.28 12.01
C ASP A 44 -22.91 2.93 12.09
N GLU A 45 -22.31 2.46 11.00
CA GLU A 45 -21.61 1.17 10.92
C GLU A 45 -20.14 1.25 11.36
N VAL A 46 -19.56 2.45 11.40
CA VAL A 46 -18.17 2.67 11.84
C VAL A 46 -18.13 2.70 13.39
N PRO A 47 -17.29 1.87 14.05
CA PRO A 47 -17.19 1.88 15.50
C PRO A 47 -16.75 3.24 16.07
N PRO A 48 -17.24 3.66 17.25
CA PRO A 48 -16.97 4.98 17.82
C PRO A 48 -15.49 5.32 17.99
N GLY A 49 -14.66 4.33 18.35
CA GLY A 49 -13.21 4.53 18.50
C GLY A 49 -12.43 4.58 17.17
N ILE A 50 -13.10 4.38 16.03
CA ILE A 50 -12.51 4.56 14.68
C ILE A 50 -12.92 5.91 14.08
N LYS A 51 -14.09 6.45 14.46
CA LYS A 51 -14.54 7.79 14.09
C LYS A 51 -13.59 8.82 14.71
N GLY A 52 -13.07 9.73 13.90
CA GLY A 52 -12.18 10.80 14.36
C GLY A 52 -12.71 11.51 15.61
N ASP A 53 -11.81 11.82 16.53
CA ASP A 53 -12.10 12.46 17.81
C ASP A 53 -12.66 13.88 17.60
N ASN A 54 -13.99 13.98 17.55
CA ASN A 54 -14.72 15.24 17.70
C ASN A 54 -15.51 15.27 19.03
N GLY A 55 -15.14 14.42 20.00
CA GLY A 55 -16.01 14.06 21.12
C GLY A 55 -15.48 14.35 22.54
N MET A 56 -14.19 14.65 22.75
CA MET A 56 -13.68 14.97 24.09
C MET A 56 -13.04 16.37 24.20
N ALA A 57 -13.81 17.30 24.75
CA ALA A 57 -13.32 18.61 25.15
C ALA A 57 -12.46 18.56 26.44
N ARG A 58 -11.26 19.15 26.34
CA ARG A 58 -10.54 20.00 27.33
C ARG A 58 -9.86 19.37 28.56
N ARG A 59 -8.53 19.58 28.66
CA ARG A 59 -7.88 20.12 29.87
C ARG A 59 -6.86 21.20 29.51
N ASN A 60 -7.01 22.34 30.18
CA ASN A 60 -6.22 23.56 30.05
C ASN A 60 -4.71 23.30 30.24
N VAL A 61 -3.89 23.75 29.29
CA VAL A 61 -2.59 24.34 29.57
C VAL A 61 -2.46 25.56 28.65
N ASP A 62 -2.53 26.75 29.25
CA ASP A 62 -2.25 28.02 28.59
C ASP A 62 -0.85 27.98 27.94
N MET A 63 -0.75 28.29 26.65
CA MET A 63 0.34 29.12 26.15
C MET A 63 -0.05 29.77 24.81
N ASN A 64 0.04 31.10 24.82
CA ASN A 64 -0.38 32.03 23.78
C ASN A 64 0.37 31.79 22.45
N ALA A 65 -0.40 31.61 21.37
CA ALA A 65 0.03 31.92 20.01
C ALA A 65 -1.08 32.76 19.34
N SER A 66 -1.33 33.94 19.91
CA SER A 66 -2.11 34.97 19.27
C SER A 66 -1.27 35.65 18.19
N GLU A 67 -1.97 36.01 17.10
CA GLU A 67 -1.58 36.98 16.06
C GLU A 67 -0.85 36.45 14.83
N LYS A 68 -1.63 36.06 13.80
CA LYS A 68 -1.61 36.73 12.48
C LYS A 68 -2.59 36.10 11.48
N TYR A 69 -3.87 36.47 11.60
CA TYR A 69 -4.80 36.46 10.47
C TYR A 69 -5.73 37.66 10.61
N THR A 70 -5.37 38.78 9.99
CA THR A 70 -6.32 39.84 9.67
C THR A 70 -6.73 39.71 8.23
N ARG A 71 -8.06 39.61 8.05
CA ARG A 71 -8.81 39.66 6.80
C ARG A 71 -8.60 41.03 6.16
N GLU A 72 -7.98 41.09 4.99
CA GLU A 72 -8.06 42.22 4.05
C GLU A 72 -7.28 41.84 2.78
N ALA A 73 -7.98 41.19 1.84
CA ALA A 73 -7.72 41.16 0.38
C ALA A 73 -8.53 40.01 -0.23
N ASN A 74 -9.85 40.18 -0.28
CA ASN A 74 -10.69 39.40 -1.16
C ASN A 74 -11.48 40.41 -2.00
N GLU A 75 -10.88 40.83 -3.12
CA GLU A 75 -11.55 41.58 -4.18
C GLU A 75 -10.86 41.26 -5.51
N ASP A 76 -11.70 40.87 -6.49
CA ASP A 76 -11.49 40.73 -7.93
C ASP A 76 -10.42 39.76 -8.48
N CYS A 77 -10.89 38.72 -9.18
CA CYS A 77 -10.92 38.70 -10.65
C CYS A 77 -11.51 37.37 -11.18
N GLU A 78 -12.41 37.50 -12.16
CA GLU A 78 -13.05 36.43 -12.93
C GLU A 78 -12.08 35.62 -13.80
N ALA A 79 -12.58 34.46 -14.25
CA ALA A 79 -11.89 33.50 -15.10
C ALA A 79 -11.56 34.03 -16.50
N GLU A 80 -10.33 33.80 -16.98
CA GLU A 80 -10.08 33.44 -18.38
C GLU A 80 -8.70 32.78 -18.56
N MET A 81 -8.64 31.86 -19.54
CA MET A 81 -7.50 31.04 -19.94
C MET A 81 -6.14 31.76 -19.95
N LEU A 82 -5.08 31.04 -19.56
CA LEU A 82 -3.86 30.91 -20.37
C LEU A 82 -2.94 29.79 -19.88
N TYR A 83 -2.88 28.75 -20.71
CA TYR A 83 -1.71 27.89 -20.91
C TYR A 83 -0.47 28.77 -21.14
N TYR A 84 0.47 28.79 -20.19
CA TYR A 84 1.93 28.90 -20.36
C TYR A 84 2.59 28.64 -18.99
N LEU A 85 2.96 27.38 -18.73
CA LEU A 85 3.77 27.01 -17.56
C LEU A 85 5.15 27.66 -17.68
N ASN A 86 5.32 28.81 -17.01
CA ASN A 86 6.63 29.38 -16.72
C ASN A 86 7.27 28.53 -15.61
N LYS A 87 8.22 27.65 -15.96
CA LYS A 87 8.95 26.76 -15.03
C LYS A 87 10.02 27.50 -14.21
N THR A 88 9.72 28.70 -13.75
CA THR A 88 10.66 29.50 -12.96
C THR A 88 10.05 29.67 -11.57
N ILE A 89 10.25 28.66 -10.72
CA ILE A 89 9.90 28.72 -9.31
C ILE A 89 10.82 29.77 -8.67
N SER A 90 10.27 30.72 -7.90
CA SER A 90 11.06 31.75 -7.22
C SER A 90 11.99 31.11 -6.18
N GLU A 91 13.12 31.76 -5.87
CA GLU A 91 14.08 31.24 -4.89
C GLU A 91 13.48 31.08 -3.49
N GLU A 92 12.43 31.84 -3.18
CA GLU A 92 11.67 31.76 -1.93
C GLU A 92 10.80 30.51 -1.89
N ALA A 93 10.07 30.21 -2.97
CA ALA A 93 9.26 28.99 -3.07
C ALA A 93 10.13 27.72 -3.09
N GLN A 94 11.33 27.77 -3.68
CA GLN A 94 12.30 26.67 -3.56
C GLN A 94 12.76 26.45 -2.11
N LYS A 95 13.00 27.52 -1.35
CA LYS A 95 13.39 27.41 0.06
C LYS A 95 12.24 26.90 0.95
N GLU A 96 11.00 27.22 0.62
CA GLU A 96 9.83 26.67 1.33
C GLU A 96 9.60 25.19 1.02
N LEU A 97 9.72 24.79 -0.25
CA LEU A 97 9.67 23.37 -0.63
C LEU A 97 10.76 22.55 0.08
N VAL A 98 12.00 23.06 0.14
CA VAL A 98 13.09 22.39 0.89
C VAL A 98 12.81 22.29 2.39
N LYS A 99 12.14 23.30 2.98
CA LYS A 99 11.74 23.25 4.39
C LYS A 99 10.59 22.27 4.64
N TRP A 100 9.63 22.19 3.72
CA TRP A 100 8.52 21.25 3.80
C TRP A 100 9.02 19.82 3.58
N ASP A 101 9.89 19.59 2.59
CA ASP A 101 10.57 18.32 2.38
C ASP A 101 11.36 17.92 3.64
N ALA A 102 12.11 18.84 4.26
CA ALA A 102 12.85 18.57 5.49
C ALA A 102 11.94 18.25 6.69
N TYR A 103 10.77 18.87 6.79
CA TYR A 103 9.76 18.58 7.81
C TYR A 103 9.10 17.21 7.59
N ASP A 104 8.69 16.92 6.35
CA ASP A 104 8.14 15.63 5.93
C ASP A 104 9.19 14.51 5.99
N ASP A 105 10.48 14.87 5.93
CA ASP A 105 11.62 14.00 6.15
C ASP A 105 11.87 13.64 7.60
N ALA A 106 11.63 14.57 8.52
CA ALA A 106 11.71 14.32 9.96
C ALA A 106 10.63 13.35 10.47
N LEU A 107 9.51 13.19 9.76
CA LEU A 107 8.37 12.35 10.18
C LEU A 107 8.46 10.88 9.75
N ASP A 108 9.52 10.44 9.03
CA ASP A 108 9.70 9.04 8.58
C ASP A 108 8.48 8.44 7.82
N ASN A 109 7.67 9.27 7.14
CA ASN A 109 6.47 8.83 6.43
C ASN A 109 6.78 8.37 4.99
N PHE A 110 6.69 7.05 4.73
CA PHE A 110 6.93 6.43 3.42
C PHE A 110 5.80 6.60 2.42
N CYS A 111 4.63 6.99 2.90
CA CYS A 111 3.43 7.19 2.09
C CYS A 111 2.83 8.57 2.38
N ASP A 112 2.11 9.11 1.40
CA ASP A 112 1.36 10.35 1.51
C ASP A 112 0.06 10.04 2.29
N ILE A 113 0.07 10.26 3.60
CA ILE A 113 -1.07 10.02 4.50
C ILE A 113 -1.58 11.40 4.94
N ASP A 114 -2.54 11.94 4.20
CA ASP A 114 -3.25 13.15 4.66
C ASP A 114 -4.41 12.75 5.57
N GLU A 115 -4.17 12.83 6.88
CA GLU A 115 -5.19 12.57 7.90
C GLU A 115 -6.32 13.62 7.92
N ASN A 116 -6.13 14.77 7.25
CA ASN A 116 -7.07 15.90 7.21
C ASN A 116 -7.74 16.09 5.84
N ASP A 117 -7.87 15.03 5.06
CA ASP A 117 -8.60 15.09 3.80
C ASP A 117 -10.11 15.03 4.06
N HIS A 118 -10.79 16.18 3.91
CA HIS A 118 -12.23 16.31 4.10
C HIS A 118 -13.08 15.40 3.19
N GLU A 119 -12.49 14.82 2.15
CA GLU A 119 -13.16 13.90 1.22
C GLU A 119 -12.83 12.42 1.50
N ALA A 120 -12.05 12.11 2.54
CA ALA A 120 -11.75 10.74 2.90
C ALA A 120 -12.97 10.03 3.52
N GLU A 121 -13.26 8.82 3.03
CA GLU A 121 -14.39 8.01 3.47
C GLU A 121 -13.90 6.74 4.18
N TYR A 122 -14.69 6.23 5.12
CA TYR A 122 -14.43 4.93 5.73
C TYR A 122 -14.97 3.82 4.82
N VAL A 123 -14.13 2.83 4.54
CA VAL A 123 -14.43 1.70 3.66
C VAL A 123 -14.19 0.40 4.42
N ASP A 124 -15.18 -0.51 4.39
CA ASP A 124 -15.03 -1.87 4.89
C ASP A 124 -14.45 -2.77 3.80
N LEU A 125 -13.27 -3.30 4.07
CA LEU A 125 -12.54 -4.20 3.18
C LEU A 125 -13.24 -5.55 3.01
N LEU A 126 -14.10 -5.96 3.96
CA LEU A 126 -14.88 -7.20 3.85
C LEU A 126 -15.95 -7.12 2.76
N LEU A 127 -16.58 -5.95 2.61
CA LEU A 127 -17.55 -5.67 1.55
C LEU A 127 -16.87 -5.43 0.19
N ASN A 128 -15.59 -5.06 0.22
CA ASN A 128 -14.81 -4.66 -0.95
C ASN A 128 -13.64 -5.60 -1.24
N PRO A 129 -13.84 -6.91 -1.46
CA PRO A 129 -12.75 -7.85 -1.66
C PRO A 129 -11.98 -7.59 -2.96
N GLU A 130 -10.67 -7.80 -2.93
CA GLU A 130 -9.81 -7.82 -4.12
C GLU A 130 -10.16 -9.02 -5.02
N ARG A 131 -10.62 -8.74 -6.24
CA ARG A 131 -11.06 -9.75 -7.21
C ARG A 131 -11.00 -9.20 -8.63
N TYR A 132 -11.34 -10.02 -9.62
CA TYR A 132 -11.40 -9.57 -11.01
C TYR A 132 -12.38 -8.41 -11.19
N THR A 133 -11.86 -7.27 -11.63
CA THR A 133 -12.66 -6.07 -11.93
C THR A 133 -12.84 -5.85 -13.42
N GLY A 134 -12.03 -6.47 -14.30
CA GLY A 134 -12.06 -6.19 -15.73
C GLY A 134 -11.27 -4.94 -16.14
N TYR A 135 -10.58 -4.29 -15.19
CA TYR A 135 -9.64 -3.22 -15.48
C TYR A 135 -8.42 -3.77 -16.23
N ALA A 136 -8.24 -3.35 -17.49
CA ALA A 136 -7.23 -3.89 -18.40
C ALA A 136 -6.87 -2.88 -19.51
N GLY A 137 -6.02 -3.30 -20.44
CA GLY A 137 -5.69 -2.54 -21.65
C GLY A 137 -4.72 -1.36 -21.41
N PRO A 138 -4.67 -0.39 -22.34
CA PRO A 138 -3.69 0.70 -22.31
C PRO A 138 -3.68 1.50 -21.00
N ALA A 139 -4.84 1.69 -20.37
CA ALA A 139 -4.92 2.40 -19.09
C ALA A 139 -4.20 1.68 -17.96
N ALA A 140 -4.48 0.39 -17.77
CA ALA A 140 -3.79 -0.42 -16.76
C ALA A 140 -2.29 -0.54 -17.08
N HIS A 141 -1.92 -0.69 -18.36
CA HIS A 141 -0.51 -0.73 -18.76
C HIS A 141 0.21 0.58 -18.51
N LYS A 142 -0.44 1.73 -18.68
CA LYS A 142 0.12 3.06 -18.38
C LYS A 142 0.47 3.20 -16.90
N ILE A 143 -0.44 2.77 -16.01
CA ILE A 143 -0.21 2.77 -14.56
C ILE A 143 0.99 1.91 -14.19
N TRP A 144 1.00 0.63 -14.60
CA TRP A 144 2.12 -0.25 -14.29
C TRP A 144 3.44 0.24 -14.89
N SER A 145 3.40 0.78 -16.12
CA SER A 145 4.60 1.37 -16.74
C SER A 145 5.12 2.53 -15.92
N ALA A 146 4.25 3.43 -15.43
CA ALA A 146 4.66 4.53 -14.55
C ALA A 146 5.30 4.00 -13.25
N ILE A 147 4.67 3.02 -12.58
CA ILE A 147 5.20 2.41 -11.34
C ILE A 147 6.57 1.76 -11.57
N TYR A 148 6.76 0.99 -12.65
CA TYR A 148 8.06 0.39 -12.95
C TYR A 148 9.11 1.40 -13.41
N LEU A 149 8.69 2.53 -14.00
CA LEU A 149 9.59 3.62 -14.40
C LEU A 149 9.97 4.54 -13.24
N GLU A 150 9.26 4.51 -12.11
CA GLU A 150 9.75 5.10 -10.86
C GLU A 150 11.06 4.45 -10.39
N ASN A 151 11.37 3.24 -10.86
CA ASN A 151 12.69 2.62 -10.72
C ASN A 151 13.75 3.35 -11.59
N CYS A 152 14.00 4.62 -11.28
CA CYS A 152 14.91 5.53 -11.97
C CYS A 152 16.40 5.27 -11.67
N PHE A 153 16.73 4.17 -11.00
CA PHE A 153 18.13 3.80 -10.70
C PHE A 153 18.95 3.43 -11.96
N ARG A 154 18.30 3.29 -13.12
CA ARG A 154 18.96 2.90 -14.39
C ARG A 154 20.18 3.75 -14.71
N PRO A 155 21.35 3.14 -14.99
CA PRO A 155 22.41 3.84 -15.69
C PRO A 155 21.89 4.30 -17.05
N LYS A 156 22.08 5.59 -17.38
CA LYS A 156 21.65 6.27 -18.63
C LYS A 156 22.14 5.61 -19.95
N ARG A 157 22.83 4.46 -19.89
CA ARG A 157 23.46 3.75 -21.00
C ARG A 157 22.59 2.69 -21.68
N SER A 158 21.43 2.33 -21.12
CA SER A 158 20.53 1.35 -21.76
C SER A 158 19.52 2.05 -22.68
N LEU A 159 19.78 1.98 -23.99
CA LEU A 159 19.03 2.62 -25.08
C LEU A 159 17.64 2.00 -25.36
N SER A 160 17.10 1.20 -24.45
CA SER A 160 15.75 0.62 -24.57
C SER A 160 14.91 0.97 -23.34
N PHE A 161 13.96 1.91 -23.50
CA PHE A 161 12.96 2.27 -22.50
C PHE A 161 11.86 1.19 -22.38
N ASN A 162 12.23 -0.08 -22.21
CA ASN A 162 11.25 -1.08 -21.81
C ASN A 162 10.98 -0.92 -20.31
N PRO A 163 9.73 -0.67 -19.87
CA PRO A 163 9.40 -0.58 -18.45
C PRO A 163 9.62 -1.92 -17.72
N TYR A 164 9.53 -3.04 -18.44
CA TYR A 164 9.71 -4.39 -17.88
C TYR A 164 11.12 -4.91 -18.11
N ILE A 165 11.73 -5.46 -17.06
CA ILE A 165 13.10 -5.99 -17.06
C ILE A 165 13.02 -7.52 -17.03
N GLN A 166 13.58 -8.17 -18.07
CA GLN A 166 13.68 -9.63 -18.10
C GLN A 166 14.50 -10.14 -16.92
N SER A 167 14.10 -11.26 -16.33
CA SER A 167 14.74 -11.79 -15.12
C SER A 167 16.24 -12.05 -15.31
N GLY A 168 16.66 -12.44 -16.52
CA GLY A 168 18.08 -12.64 -16.86
C GLY A 168 18.93 -11.36 -16.86
N LYS A 169 18.33 -10.17 -16.98
CA LYS A 169 19.04 -8.87 -16.96
C LYS A 169 19.05 -8.23 -15.57
N LEU A 170 18.34 -8.82 -14.62
CA LEU A 170 18.22 -8.27 -13.26
C LEU A 170 19.55 -8.32 -12.49
N SER A 171 20.48 -9.19 -12.89
CA SER A 171 21.83 -9.28 -12.34
C SER A 171 22.72 -8.08 -12.70
N GLU A 172 22.36 -7.34 -13.76
CA GLU A 172 23.10 -6.15 -14.22
C GLU A 172 22.75 -4.88 -13.43
N LEU A 173 21.68 -4.93 -12.63
CA LEU A 173 21.23 -3.83 -11.77
C LEU A 173 21.91 -3.88 -10.40
N CYS A 174 22.05 -2.70 -9.78
CA CYS A 174 22.42 -2.58 -8.38
C CYS A 174 21.42 -3.31 -7.46
N LEU A 175 21.83 -3.58 -6.21
CA LEU A 175 21.06 -4.42 -5.28
C LEU A 175 19.70 -3.78 -4.96
N GLU A 176 19.71 -2.47 -4.76
CA GLU A 176 18.56 -1.61 -4.49
C GLU A 176 17.49 -1.68 -5.58
N GLU A 177 17.87 -1.51 -6.84
CA GLU A 177 16.95 -1.54 -7.98
C GLU A 177 16.36 -2.93 -8.16
N ARG A 178 17.18 -3.96 -7.92
CA ARG A 178 16.76 -5.35 -7.97
C ARG A 178 15.69 -5.63 -6.92
N VAL A 179 15.83 -5.09 -5.72
CA VAL A 179 14.84 -5.29 -4.65
C VAL A 179 13.59 -4.50 -4.91
N PHE A 180 13.69 -3.23 -5.31
CA PHE A 180 12.52 -2.45 -5.72
C PHE A 180 11.74 -3.18 -6.83
N TYR A 181 12.43 -3.64 -7.88
CA TYR A 181 11.81 -4.40 -8.96
C TYR A 181 11.11 -5.67 -8.46
N ARG A 182 11.78 -6.48 -7.62
CA ARG A 182 11.23 -7.73 -7.09
C ARG A 182 10.02 -7.48 -6.21
N VAL A 183 10.04 -6.44 -5.39
CA VAL A 183 8.91 -6.04 -4.54
C VAL A 183 7.72 -5.66 -5.41
N ILE A 184 7.88 -4.72 -6.35
CA ILE A 184 6.80 -4.29 -7.24
C ILE A 184 6.29 -5.44 -8.13
N SER A 185 7.20 -6.28 -8.65
CA SER A 185 6.85 -7.48 -9.42
C SER A 185 6.07 -8.50 -8.59
N GLY A 186 6.44 -8.70 -7.33
CA GLY A 186 5.71 -9.58 -6.40
C GLY A 186 4.31 -9.05 -6.09
N LEU A 187 4.18 -7.74 -5.85
CA LEU A 187 2.89 -7.08 -5.67
C LEU A 187 1.99 -7.24 -6.90
N HIS A 188 2.53 -6.97 -8.09
CA HIS A 188 1.81 -7.16 -9.34
C HIS A 188 1.39 -8.63 -9.55
N ALA A 189 2.27 -9.59 -9.23
CA ALA A 189 1.94 -11.01 -9.26
C ALA A 189 0.83 -11.38 -8.26
N SER A 190 0.81 -10.75 -7.07
CA SER A 190 -0.24 -10.94 -6.05
C SER A 190 -1.60 -10.51 -6.58
N ILE A 191 -1.71 -9.31 -7.14
CA ILE A 191 -2.95 -8.77 -7.73
C ILE A 191 -3.44 -9.68 -8.87
N ASN A 192 -2.51 -10.10 -9.75
CA ASN A 192 -2.82 -11.03 -10.83
C ASN A 192 -3.25 -12.42 -10.31
N THR A 193 -2.78 -12.86 -9.15
CA THR A 193 -3.21 -14.12 -8.54
C THR A 193 -4.63 -14.01 -7.98
N HIS A 194 -4.97 -12.90 -7.32
CA HIS A 194 -6.32 -12.63 -6.80
C HIS A 194 -7.36 -12.56 -7.89
N LEU A 195 -7.08 -11.85 -8.99
CA LEU A 195 -8.04 -11.77 -10.10
C LEU A 195 -8.25 -13.14 -10.77
N CYS A 196 -7.23 -13.99 -10.85
CA CYS A 196 -7.38 -15.34 -11.39
C CYS A 196 -8.20 -16.22 -10.43
N ALA A 197 -7.95 -16.13 -9.12
CA ALA A 197 -8.60 -16.95 -8.10
C ALA A 197 -10.08 -16.57 -7.90
N ASN A 198 -10.40 -15.28 -8.03
CA ASN A 198 -11.74 -14.73 -7.90
C ASN A 198 -12.16 -14.08 -9.22
N TYR A 199 -12.29 -14.91 -10.26
CA TYR A 199 -12.68 -14.48 -11.60
C TYR A 199 -14.20 -14.54 -11.79
N LEU A 200 -14.74 -13.66 -12.63
CA LEU A 200 -16.16 -13.66 -12.99
C LEU A 200 -16.41 -14.71 -14.09
N LEU A 201 -16.92 -15.89 -13.70
CA LEU A 201 -17.16 -17.03 -14.61
C LEU A 201 -18.44 -16.88 -15.44
N SER A 202 -19.37 -16.01 -15.01
CA SER A 202 -20.71 -15.87 -15.60
C SER A 202 -20.75 -15.23 -17.00
N ASN A 203 -19.60 -14.91 -17.62
CA ASN A 203 -19.53 -14.50 -19.02
C ASN A 203 -19.17 -15.64 -19.99
N ALA A 204 -18.90 -16.85 -19.51
CA ALA A 204 -18.45 -17.95 -20.37
C ALA A 204 -19.56 -18.55 -21.27
N ASN A 205 -20.83 -18.45 -20.85
CA ASN A 205 -21.98 -18.91 -21.62
C ASN A 205 -23.01 -17.77 -21.64
N GLY A 206 -23.29 -17.22 -22.83
CA GLY A 206 -24.10 -16.01 -23.01
C GLY A 206 -25.37 -15.92 -22.16
N MET A 207 -25.65 -14.72 -21.65
CA MET A 207 -26.92 -14.32 -21.03
C MET A 207 -27.48 -15.30 -19.98
N SER A 208 -26.73 -15.53 -18.90
CA SER A 208 -27.30 -16.14 -17.69
C SER A 208 -28.02 -15.06 -16.86
N PHE A 209 -29.33 -14.93 -17.04
CA PHE A 209 -30.24 -14.08 -16.26
C PHE A 209 -30.51 -14.58 -14.82
N THR A 210 -29.75 -15.56 -14.32
CA THR A 210 -30.14 -16.34 -13.13
C THR A 210 -29.44 -15.93 -11.82
N ASP A 211 -28.42 -15.07 -11.83
CA ASP A 211 -27.86 -14.49 -10.59
C ASP A 211 -27.38 -13.05 -10.80
N PRO A 212 -28.01 -12.04 -10.18
CA PRO A 212 -27.56 -10.64 -10.28
C PRO A 212 -26.17 -10.39 -9.67
N ARG A 213 -25.57 -11.35 -8.94
CA ARG A 213 -24.24 -11.24 -8.32
C ARG A 213 -23.11 -11.88 -9.12
N GLY A 214 -23.43 -12.64 -10.17
CA GLY A 214 -22.46 -13.37 -10.98
C GLY A 214 -21.81 -14.55 -10.25
N LYS A 215 -21.37 -15.56 -11.01
CA LYS A 215 -20.65 -16.72 -10.45
C LYS A 215 -19.16 -16.40 -10.37
N TRP A 216 -18.61 -16.39 -9.17
CA TRP A 216 -17.19 -16.12 -8.92
C TRP A 216 -16.44 -17.42 -8.62
N GLY A 217 -15.21 -17.55 -9.11
CA GLY A 217 -14.37 -18.70 -8.82
C GLY A 217 -13.03 -18.68 -9.54
N PRO A 218 -12.21 -19.72 -9.34
CA PRO A 218 -10.89 -19.81 -9.94
C PRO A 218 -10.99 -20.02 -11.46
N ASN A 219 -10.24 -19.24 -12.22
CA ASN A 219 -10.08 -19.39 -13.66
C ASN A 219 -8.66 -19.87 -13.97
N LEU A 220 -8.54 -21.17 -14.27
CA LEU A 220 -7.26 -21.81 -14.55
C LEU A 220 -6.63 -21.33 -15.86
N ASP A 221 -7.44 -21.09 -16.89
CA ASP A 221 -6.94 -20.64 -18.20
C ASP A 221 -6.31 -19.25 -18.09
N GLU A 222 -6.95 -18.33 -17.36
CA GLU A 222 -6.40 -16.99 -17.12
C GLU A 222 -5.12 -17.05 -16.27
N PHE A 223 -5.05 -17.98 -15.30
CA PHE A 223 -3.85 -18.21 -14.52
C PHE A 223 -2.69 -18.72 -15.39
N GLN A 224 -2.94 -19.75 -16.22
CA GLN A 224 -1.94 -20.30 -17.15
C GLN A 224 -1.50 -19.27 -18.19
N ARG A 225 -2.42 -18.46 -18.72
CA ARG A 225 -2.08 -17.37 -19.65
C ARG A 225 -1.09 -16.37 -19.05
N ARG A 226 -1.19 -16.10 -17.75
CA ARG A 226 -0.36 -15.11 -17.04
C ARG A 226 0.91 -15.66 -16.43
N PHE A 227 0.96 -16.93 -16.06
CA PHE A 227 2.06 -17.49 -15.28
C PHE A 227 2.72 -18.74 -15.88
N SER A 228 2.11 -19.39 -16.88
CA SER A 228 2.73 -20.59 -17.45
C SER A 228 4.01 -20.24 -18.21
N PRO A 229 5.08 -21.05 -18.10
CA PRO A 229 6.33 -20.80 -18.82
C PRO A 229 6.15 -20.67 -20.33
N GLU A 230 5.22 -21.44 -20.90
CA GLU A 230 4.93 -21.53 -22.34
C GLU A 230 4.33 -20.22 -22.87
N ASN A 231 3.46 -19.58 -22.09
CA ASN A 231 2.77 -18.34 -22.48
C ASN A 231 3.57 -17.07 -22.16
N THR A 232 4.62 -17.18 -21.35
CA THR A 232 5.32 -16.03 -20.76
C THR A 232 6.81 -15.96 -21.09
N ASN A 233 7.28 -16.76 -22.06
CA ASN A 233 8.72 -16.89 -22.35
C ASN A 233 9.54 -17.23 -21.09
N SER A 234 9.03 -18.12 -20.24
CA SER A 234 9.62 -18.54 -18.96
C SER A 234 9.73 -17.48 -17.86
N GLU A 235 9.09 -16.31 -18.01
CA GLU A 235 9.09 -15.27 -16.97
C GLU A 235 8.06 -15.50 -15.86
N GLY A 236 6.94 -16.17 -16.16
CA GLY A 236 5.86 -16.45 -15.21
C GLY A 236 6.34 -17.06 -13.87
N PRO A 237 7.16 -18.13 -13.88
CA PRO A 237 7.74 -18.68 -12.67
C PRO A 237 8.62 -17.69 -11.88
N ASN A 238 9.30 -16.76 -12.56
CA ASN A 238 10.11 -15.74 -11.89
C ASN A 238 9.24 -14.68 -11.21
N TRP A 239 8.11 -14.29 -11.81
CA TRP A 239 7.13 -13.41 -11.15
C TRP A 239 6.52 -14.06 -9.91
N LEU A 240 6.25 -15.37 -9.96
CA LEU A 240 5.81 -16.12 -8.78
C LEU A 240 6.90 -16.20 -7.70
N ARG A 241 8.18 -16.32 -8.06
CA ARG A 241 9.28 -16.21 -7.08
C ARG A 241 9.32 -14.81 -6.43
N ASN A 242 9.05 -13.77 -7.20
CA ASN A 242 8.97 -12.40 -6.69
C ASN A 242 7.78 -12.22 -5.72
N LEU A 243 6.68 -12.95 -5.89
CA LEU A 243 5.58 -13.00 -4.91
C LEU A 243 6.06 -13.55 -3.55
N TYR A 244 6.81 -14.65 -3.55
CA TYR A 244 7.41 -15.17 -2.31
C TYR A 244 8.44 -14.19 -1.73
N PHE A 245 9.18 -13.48 -2.57
CA PHE A 245 10.15 -12.48 -2.14
C PHE A 245 9.47 -11.35 -1.34
N ILE A 246 8.43 -10.71 -1.89
CA ILE A 246 7.69 -9.66 -1.16
C ILE A 246 7.02 -10.21 0.11
N TYR A 247 6.49 -11.44 0.08
CA TYR A 247 5.94 -12.10 1.27
C TYR A 247 6.98 -12.21 2.39
N LEU A 248 8.21 -12.61 2.08
CA LEU A 248 9.29 -12.71 3.06
C LEU A 248 9.75 -11.36 3.60
N VAL A 249 9.71 -10.31 2.77
CA VAL A 249 10.01 -8.92 3.20
C VAL A 249 8.99 -8.45 4.23
N GLU A 250 7.69 -8.59 3.94
CA GLU A 250 6.63 -8.20 4.89
C GLU A 250 6.57 -9.10 6.12
N LEU A 251 6.81 -10.41 5.96
CA LEU A 251 6.93 -11.36 7.08
C LEU A 251 8.04 -10.94 8.04
N ARG A 252 9.19 -10.51 7.50
CA ARG A 252 10.30 -10.03 8.31
C ARG A 252 9.96 -8.72 9.03
N ALA A 253 9.31 -7.79 8.35
CA ALA A 253 8.85 -6.54 8.98
C ALA A 253 7.89 -6.83 10.15
N LEU A 254 6.93 -7.74 9.96
CA LEU A 254 6.02 -8.19 11.02
C LEU A 254 6.75 -8.86 12.19
N ALA A 255 7.76 -9.68 11.92
CA ALA A 255 8.58 -10.30 12.96
C ALA A 255 9.34 -9.24 13.79
N LYS A 256 9.86 -8.19 13.13
CA LYS A 256 10.64 -7.11 13.75
C LYS A 256 9.78 -6.18 14.61
N VAL A 257 8.58 -5.82 14.12
CA VAL A 257 7.62 -4.95 14.84
C VAL A 257 6.79 -5.71 15.89
N ALA A 258 6.90 -7.05 15.95
CA ALA A 258 6.06 -7.86 16.81
C ALA A 258 5.98 -7.41 18.28
N PRO A 259 7.09 -7.05 18.98
CA PRO A 259 7.01 -6.59 20.37
C PRO A 259 6.14 -5.34 20.55
N TYR A 260 6.10 -4.46 19.55
CA TYR A 260 5.26 -3.26 19.55
C TYR A 260 3.79 -3.60 19.32
N LEU A 261 3.49 -4.45 18.32
CA LEU A 261 2.11 -4.85 18.01
C LEU A 261 1.45 -5.72 19.09
N GLU A 262 2.25 -6.42 19.91
CA GLU A 262 1.76 -7.21 21.04
C GLU A 262 1.26 -6.35 22.21
N GLU A 263 1.76 -5.11 22.33
CA GLU A 263 1.41 -4.14 23.38
C GLU A 263 0.35 -3.11 22.93
N GLU A 264 -0.01 -3.11 21.65
CA GLU A 264 -1.00 -2.19 21.08
C GLU A 264 -2.43 -2.52 21.56
N GLU A 265 -3.25 -1.47 21.78
CA GLU A 265 -4.58 -1.57 22.40
C GLU A 265 -5.72 -1.77 21.37
N TYR A 266 -5.47 -1.60 20.07
CA TYR A 266 -6.44 -1.80 18.96
C TYR A 266 -7.84 -1.19 19.16
N TYR A 267 -7.93 -0.07 19.88
CA TYR A 267 -9.18 0.50 20.39
C TYR A 267 -10.24 0.80 19.32
N THR A 268 -11.45 0.26 19.48
CA THR A 268 -12.63 0.58 18.65
C THR A 268 -13.82 1.12 19.43
N GLY A 269 -13.71 1.14 20.77
CA GLY A 269 -14.83 1.44 21.66
C GLY A 269 -15.67 0.20 22.00
N ASN A 270 -15.23 -1.00 21.60
CA ASN A 270 -15.83 -2.27 21.99
C ASN A 270 -14.74 -3.20 22.57
N ASP A 271 -14.67 -3.27 23.90
CA ASP A 271 -13.63 -4.01 24.63
C ASP A 271 -13.52 -5.49 24.23
N ALA A 272 -14.64 -6.14 23.89
CA ALA A 272 -14.63 -7.54 23.47
C ALA A 272 -13.94 -7.72 22.10
N SER A 273 -14.27 -6.86 21.13
CA SER A 273 -13.66 -6.88 19.80
C SER A 273 -12.18 -6.51 19.83
N ASP A 274 -11.83 -5.55 20.70
CA ASP A 274 -10.46 -5.09 20.91
C ASP A 274 -9.59 -6.21 21.51
N TRP A 275 -10.12 -6.94 22.50
CA TRP A 275 -9.45 -8.11 23.08
C TRP A 275 -9.28 -9.25 22.07
N ASP A 276 -10.32 -9.60 21.31
CA ASP A 276 -10.26 -10.63 20.28
C ASP A 276 -9.20 -10.29 19.21
N THR A 277 -9.16 -9.03 18.78
CA THR A 277 -8.16 -8.53 17.83
C THR A 277 -6.75 -8.65 18.40
N GLN A 278 -6.54 -8.22 19.64
CA GLN A 278 -5.23 -8.30 20.28
C GLN A 278 -4.74 -9.75 20.42
N MET A 279 -5.61 -10.68 20.83
CA MET A 279 -5.27 -12.10 20.93
C MET A 279 -4.92 -12.69 19.58
N ALA A 280 -5.68 -12.38 18.54
CA ALA A 280 -5.43 -12.94 17.23
C ALA A 280 -4.17 -12.38 16.56
N ILE A 281 -3.83 -11.10 16.79
CA ILE A 281 -2.54 -10.55 16.39
C ILE A 281 -1.40 -11.24 17.14
N LYS A 282 -1.52 -11.48 18.45
CA LYS A 282 -0.52 -12.23 19.22
C LYS A 282 -0.31 -13.64 18.66
N ASP A 283 -1.38 -14.35 18.32
CA ASP A 283 -1.30 -15.68 17.71
C ASP A 283 -0.60 -15.64 16.35
N LEU A 284 -0.94 -14.68 15.50
CA LEU A 284 -0.29 -14.47 14.20
C LEU A 284 1.21 -14.21 14.38
N LEU A 285 1.58 -13.29 15.27
CA LEU A 285 2.98 -12.92 15.52
C LEU A 285 3.78 -14.08 16.12
N ASN A 286 3.17 -14.91 16.96
CA ASN A 286 3.79 -16.12 17.48
C ASN A 286 4.15 -17.10 16.36
N VAL A 287 3.27 -17.30 15.37
CA VAL A 287 3.56 -18.14 14.20
C VAL A 287 4.69 -17.53 13.37
N ILE A 288 4.67 -16.21 13.16
CA ILE A 288 5.69 -15.49 12.38
C ILE A 288 7.08 -15.59 13.05
N LYS A 289 7.15 -15.46 14.38
CA LYS A 289 8.40 -15.58 15.15
C LYS A 289 9.03 -16.97 15.09
N GLN A 290 8.22 -18.02 14.94
CA GLN A 290 8.69 -19.41 14.86
C GLN A 290 9.28 -19.76 13.49
N PHE A 291 9.03 -18.96 12.46
CA PHE A 291 9.58 -19.20 11.13
C PHE A 291 11.10 -18.97 11.14
N PRO A 292 11.93 -19.94 10.72
CA PRO A 292 13.39 -19.83 10.86
C PRO A 292 14.08 -19.04 9.74
N ASP A 293 13.46 -18.95 8.55
CA ASP A 293 14.10 -18.47 7.32
C ASP A 293 13.68 -17.05 6.96
N HIS A 294 13.72 -16.12 7.91
CA HIS A 294 13.39 -14.73 7.58
C HIS A 294 14.39 -14.10 6.60
N PHE A 295 13.93 -13.08 5.87
CA PHE A 295 14.76 -12.29 4.97
C PHE A 295 15.97 -11.68 5.71
N ASP A 296 17.19 -11.95 5.24
CA ASP A 296 18.43 -11.42 5.82
C ASP A 296 18.66 -9.96 5.40
N GLU A 297 18.28 -9.06 6.29
CA GLU A 297 18.38 -7.61 6.09
C GLU A 297 19.81 -7.10 6.20
N SER A 298 20.72 -7.89 6.77
CA SER A 298 22.05 -7.42 7.14
C SER A 298 22.87 -6.98 5.92
N THR A 299 22.49 -7.47 4.74
CA THR A 299 23.08 -7.10 3.45
C THR A 299 22.52 -5.80 2.87
N MET A 300 21.39 -5.29 3.38
CA MET A 300 20.62 -4.21 2.75
C MET A 300 20.37 -3.01 3.65
N PHE A 301 20.10 -3.22 4.93
CA PHE A 301 19.57 -2.19 5.85
C PHE A 301 20.50 -1.90 7.04
N ARG A 302 21.81 -2.21 6.93
CA ARG A 302 22.79 -1.88 7.98
C ARG A 302 23.16 -0.39 7.98
N ASN A 303 23.25 0.19 9.18
CA ASN A 303 23.67 1.56 9.54
C ASN A 303 24.96 2.02 8.83
N SER A 304 24.82 2.39 7.57
CA SER A 304 25.85 2.93 6.70
C SER A 304 25.23 4.13 5.98
N GLU A 305 26.06 5.09 5.59
CA GLU A 305 25.62 6.25 4.80
C GLU A 305 24.84 5.85 3.54
N GLN A 306 25.14 4.67 2.98
CA GLN A 306 24.43 4.07 1.86
C GLN A 306 23.01 3.63 2.22
N ALA A 307 22.78 3.09 3.42
CA ALA A 307 21.45 2.66 3.86
C ALA A 307 20.51 3.83 4.14
N GLU A 308 21.01 4.96 4.67
CA GLU A 308 20.21 6.17 4.86
C GLU A 308 19.81 6.80 3.51
N ARG A 309 20.74 6.84 2.55
CA ARG A 309 20.42 7.28 1.20
C ARG A 309 19.39 6.36 0.54
N LEU A 310 19.56 5.06 0.69
CA LEU A 310 18.64 4.05 0.16
C LEU A 310 17.24 4.20 0.77
N LYS A 311 17.17 4.42 2.09
CA LYS A 311 15.94 4.70 2.83
C LYS A 311 15.23 5.92 2.23
N TYR A 312 15.95 7.02 2.02
CA TYR A 312 15.41 8.24 1.42
C TYR A 312 14.87 7.99 0.00
N GLU A 313 15.65 7.33 -0.85
CA GLU A 313 15.24 7.04 -2.23
C GLU A 313 14.00 6.14 -2.27
N PHE A 314 13.96 5.06 -1.47
CA PHE A 314 12.77 4.20 -1.36
C PHE A 314 11.55 4.99 -0.88
N LYS A 315 11.71 5.82 0.16
CA LYS A 315 10.64 6.67 0.68
C LYS A 315 10.04 7.56 -0.42
N GLN A 316 10.88 8.21 -1.24
CA GLN A 316 10.42 9.04 -2.35
C GLN A 316 9.69 8.23 -3.43
N HIS A 317 10.21 7.06 -3.80
CA HIS A 317 9.54 6.19 -4.77
C HIS A 317 8.16 5.73 -4.30
N PHE A 318 8.01 5.36 -3.03
CA PHE A 318 6.71 4.94 -2.49
C PHE A 318 5.71 6.09 -2.36
N ARG A 319 6.17 7.32 -2.06
CA ARG A 319 5.33 8.53 -2.15
C ARG A 319 4.82 8.75 -3.58
N ASN A 320 5.71 8.65 -4.57
CA ASN A 320 5.32 8.78 -5.98
C ASN A 320 4.35 7.68 -6.41
N ILE A 321 4.60 6.42 -6.04
CA ILE A 321 3.68 5.31 -6.33
C ILE A 321 2.31 5.56 -5.70
N THR A 322 2.26 6.05 -4.46
CA THR A 322 1.00 6.39 -3.79
C THR A 322 0.21 7.45 -4.58
N ARG A 323 0.90 8.46 -5.13
CA ARG A 323 0.29 9.47 -6.03
C ARG A 323 -0.12 8.88 -7.38
N ILE A 324 0.62 7.91 -7.93
CA ILE A 324 0.23 7.21 -9.17
C ILE A 324 -1.07 6.41 -8.95
N MET A 325 -1.30 5.88 -7.75
CA MET A 325 -2.56 5.20 -7.44
C MET A 325 -3.78 6.13 -7.58
N ASP A 326 -3.61 7.45 -7.47
CA ASP A 326 -4.69 8.41 -7.72
C ASP A 326 -5.14 8.47 -9.19
N CYS A 327 -4.34 7.92 -10.10
CA CYS A 327 -4.65 7.84 -11.52
C CYS A 327 -5.34 6.53 -11.95
N VAL A 328 -5.62 5.63 -10.99
CA VAL A 328 -6.26 4.34 -11.27
C VAL A 328 -7.77 4.52 -11.45
N GLY A 329 -8.26 4.30 -12.67
CA GLY A 329 -9.67 4.48 -13.03
C GLY A 329 -10.65 3.41 -12.52
N CYS A 330 -10.18 2.35 -11.86
CA CYS A 330 -11.04 1.40 -11.15
C CYS A 330 -10.96 1.62 -9.64
N GLU A 331 -12.07 1.94 -9.00
CA GLU A 331 -12.13 2.29 -7.57
C GLU A 331 -11.64 1.17 -6.66
N LYS A 332 -12.07 -0.08 -6.86
CA LYS A 332 -11.54 -1.22 -6.09
C LYS A 332 -10.05 -1.45 -6.32
N CYS A 333 -9.56 -1.30 -7.54
CA CYS A 333 -8.12 -1.40 -7.82
C CYS A 333 -7.34 -0.26 -7.15
N ARG A 334 -7.90 0.95 -7.11
CA ARG A 334 -7.34 2.11 -6.42
C ARG A 334 -7.30 1.91 -4.91
N LEU A 335 -8.39 1.41 -4.32
CA LEU A 335 -8.48 1.07 -2.90
C LEU A 335 -7.39 0.07 -2.49
N TRP A 336 -7.35 -1.09 -3.14
CA TRP A 336 -6.37 -2.13 -2.83
C TRP A 336 -4.94 -1.71 -3.20
N GLY A 337 -4.77 -0.96 -4.30
CA GLY A 337 -3.51 -0.38 -4.71
C GLY A 337 -2.92 0.51 -3.61
N LYS A 338 -3.70 1.50 -3.14
CA LYS A 338 -3.30 2.37 -2.03
C LYS A 338 -2.96 1.60 -0.76
N LEU A 339 -3.85 0.68 -0.36
CA LEU A 339 -3.67 -0.12 0.85
C LEU A 339 -2.40 -0.98 0.79
N GLN A 340 -2.19 -1.71 -0.30
CA GLN A 340 -1.03 -2.60 -0.45
C GLN A 340 0.28 -1.79 -0.57
N THR A 341 0.28 -0.66 -1.28
CA THR A 341 1.47 0.20 -1.35
C THR A 341 1.78 0.85 -0.02
N GLN A 342 0.75 1.21 0.76
CA GLN A 342 0.93 1.75 2.10
C GLN A 342 1.48 0.71 3.07
N GLY A 343 0.90 -0.50 3.08
CA GLY A 343 1.37 -1.59 3.93
C GLY A 343 2.82 -1.97 3.63
N LEU A 344 3.18 -1.99 2.35
CA LEU A 344 4.56 -2.21 1.91
C LEU A 344 5.49 -1.05 2.31
N GLY A 345 5.04 0.20 2.17
CA GLY A 345 5.77 1.37 2.66
C GLY A 345 6.02 1.31 4.18
N THR A 346 5.01 0.91 4.95
CA THR A 346 5.13 0.66 6.40
C THR A 346 6.09 -0.50 6.70
N ALA A 347 6.05 -1.60 5.94
CA ALA A 347 6.98 -2.71 6.11
C ALA A 347 8.43 -2.24 5.90
N LEU A 348 8.69 -1.46 4.86
CA LEU A 348 10.01 -0.88 4.61
C LEU A 348 10.40 0.13 5.71
N LYS A 349 9.48 1.00 6.15
CA LYS A 349 9.68 1.90 7.29
C LYS A 349 10.18 1.14 8.52
N ILE A 350 9.57 0.00 8.84
CA ILE A 350 9.98 -0.86 9.97
C ILE A 350 11.38 -1.44 9.75
N LEU A 351 11.68 -1.93 8.55
CA LEU A 351 12.95 -2.58 8.24
C LEU A 351 14.12 -1.59 8.23
N PHE A 352 13.92 -0.39 7.68
CA PHE A 352 14.95 0.66 7.53
C PHE A 352 15.16 1.52 8.77
N SER A 353 14.19 1.64 9.68
CA SER A 353 14.30 2.64 10.75
C SER A 353 15.39 2.32 11.78
N GLY A 354 15.85 1.07 11.92
CA GLY A 354 16.80 0.64 12.97
C GLY A 354 16.27 0.76 14.42
N LYS A 355 15.31 1.65 14.65
CA LYS A 355 14.63 1.97 15.92
C LYS A 355 14.04 0.75 16.63
N PHE A 356 13.54 -0.24 15.88
CA PHE A 356 13.03 -1.49 16.47
C PHE A 356 14.14 -2.38 17.05
N ASP A 357 15.35 -2.31 16.51
CA ASP A 357 16.49 -3.06 17.04
C ASP A 357 16.93 -2.47 18.40
N GLU A 358 16.81 -1.14 18.57
CA GLU A 358 17.08 -0.43 19.82
C GLU A 358 15.99 -0.63 20.88
N MET A 359 14.71 -0.65 20.49
CA MET A 359 13.58 -0.96 21.40
C MET A 359 13.70 -2.36 22.02
N ILE A 360 14.14 -3.37 21.24
CA ILE A 360 14.35 -4.73 21.73
C ILE A 360 15.49 -4.78 22.77
N GLN A 361 16.52 -3.95 22.59
CA GLN A 361 17.68 -3.88 23.50
C GLN A 361 17.42 -3.05 24.76
N ASN A 362 16.63 -1.97 24.66
CA ASN A 362 16.39 -1.00 25.75
C ASN A 362 14.94 -1.02 26.28
N ARG A 363 14.39 -2.22 26.52
CA ARG A 363 13.01 -2.45 26.99
C ARG A 363 12.60 -1.71 28.30
N ARG A 364 13.56 -1.12 29.05
CA ARG A 364 13.31 -0.39 30.31
C ARG A 364 13.23 1.14 30.18
N LEU A 365 13.75 1.74 29.10
CA LEU A 365 13.81 3.20 28.95
C LEU A 365 12.63 3.79 28.16
N TYR A 366 11.97 3.00 27.33
CA TYR A 366 10.91 3.47 26.41
C TYR A 366 9.49 3.47 27.00
N ALA A 367 9.27 2.90 28.18
CA ALA A 367 7.97 2.98 28.86
C ALA A 367 7.55 4.42 29.18
N HIS A 368 8.49 5.38 29.19
CA HIS A 368 8.23 6.80 29.48
C HIS A 368 8.30 7.74 28.25
N ASN A 369 8.78 7.29 27.09
CA ASN A 369 8.93 8.10 25.88
C ASN A 369 8.23 7.47 24.66
N LYS A 370 6.90 7.34 24.73
CA LYS A 370 6.02 6.98 23.58
C LYS A 370 6.10 7.96 22.38
N LYS A 371 6.90 9.03 22.45
CA LYS A 371 6.96 10.11 21.46
C LYS A 371 8.00 9.94 20.35
N GLU A 372 8.94 8.98 20.44
CA GLU A 372 10.04 8.89 19.46
C GLU A 372 9.70 8.08 18.20
N PHE A 373 8.73 7.15 18.25
CA PHE A 373 8.27 6.42 17.07
C PHE A 373 6.92 5.72 17.35
N GLN A 374 5.88 6.05 16.59
CA GLN A 374 4.55 5.42 16.69
C GLN A 374 4.05 5.10 15.28
N LEU A 375 3.50 3.89 15.10
CA LEU A 375 2.77 3.56 13.88
C LEU A 375 1.35 4.09 14.00
N GLN A 376 0.88 4.79 12.98
CA GLN A 376 -0.52 5.19 12.90
C GLN A 376 -1.42 3.97 12.70
N ARG A 377 -2.70 4.09 13.09
CA ARG A 377 -3.68 3.03 12.88
C ARG A 377 -3.73 2.57 11.43
N ILE A 378 -3.71 3.52 10.49
CA ILE A 378 -3.76 3.22 9.05
C ILE A 378 -2.52 2.44 8.59
N GLU A 379 -1.34 2.71 9.16
CA GLU A 379 -0.12 1.94 8.88
C GLU A 379 -0.24 0.50 9.37
N ILE A 380 -0.77 0.29 10.57
CA ILE A 380 -0.99 -1.05 11.15
C ILE A 380 -2.02 -1.83 10.32
N VAL A 381 -3.15 -1.20 10.00
CA VAL A 381 -4.23 -1.81 9.21
C VAL A 381 -3.73 -2.18 7.82
N SER A 382 -3.05 -1.26 7.14
CA SER A 382 -2.49 -1.49 5.80
C SER A 382 -1.41 -2.56 5.80
N LEU A 383 -0.51 -2.59 6.79
CA LEU A 383 0.53 -3.62 6.92
C LEU A 383 -0.07 -5.03 7.07
N VAL A 384 -1.01 -5.20 7.99
CA VAL A 384 -1.63 -6.50 8.28
C VAL A 384 -2.47 -6.98 7.09
N ASN A 385 -3.20 -6.08 6.42
CA ASN A 385 -3.99 -6.44 5.24
C ASN A 385 -3.14 -6.71 4.00
N ALA A 386 -2.07 -5.94 3.75
CA ALA A 386 -1.12 -6.19 2.66
C ALA A 386 -0.52 -7.59 2.78
N PHE A 387 -0.03 -7.94 3.98
CA PHE A 387 0.50 -9.27 4.26
C PHE A 387 -0.57 -10.36 4.09
N GLY A 388 -1.80 -10.09 4.54
CA GLY A 388 -2.94 -10.98 4.35
C GLY A 388 -3.26 -11.26 2.87
N ARG A 389 -3.11 -10.27 1.98
CA ARG A 389 -3.23 -10.47 0.52
C ARG A 389 -2.11 -11.36 0.00
N LEU A 390 -0.85 -11.10 0.36
CA LEU A 390 0.28 -11.95 -0.07
C LEU A 390 0.11 -13.40 0.40
N SER A 391 -0.31 -13.60 1.65
CA SER A 391 -0.65 -14.91 2.21
C SER A 391 -1.76 -15.61 1.42
N THR A 392 -2.83 -14.88 1.09
CA THR A 392 -3.94 -15.39 0.26
C THR A 392 -3.46 -15.77 -1.14
N SER A 393 -2.63 -14.96 -1.78
CA SER A 393 -2.05 -15.28 -3.09
C SER A 393 -1.27 -16.58 -3.06
N ILE A 394 -0.38 -16.78 -2.07
CA ILE A 394 0.40 -18.01 -1.93
C ILE A 394 -0.52 -19.22 -1.70
N TYR A 395 -1.54 -19.08 -0.85
CA TYR A 395 -2.53 -20.13 -0.65
C TYR A 395 -3.25 -20.49 -1.97
N LYS A 396 -3.64 -19.49 -2.76
CA LYS A 396 -4.28 -19.70 -4.07
C LYS A 396 -3.37 -20.32 -5.12
N LEU A 397 -2.05 -20.14 -5.02
CA LEU A 397 -1.12 -20.88 -5.88
C LEU A 397 -1.20 -22.39 -5.65
N ASP A 398 -1.42 -22.83 -4.40
CA ASP A 398 -1.60 -24.26 -4.12
C ASP A 398 -2.93 -24.77 -4.68
N ASP A 399 -4.03 -24.02 -4.55
CA ASP A 399 -5.31 -24.33 -5.20
C ASP A 399 -5.13 -24.54 -6.71
N PHE A 400 -4.49 -23.59 -7.41
CA PHE A 400 -4.22 -23.72 -8.85
C PHE A 400 -3.29 -24.89 -9.18
N ARG A 401 -2.29 -25.15 -8.34
CA ARG A 401 -1.40 -26.31 -8.51
C ARG A 401 -2.18 -27.62 -8.40
N GLN A 402 -3.15 -27.71 -7.50
CA GLN A 402 -4.01 -28.88 -7.36
C GLN A 402 -4.94 -29.02 -8.57
N MET A 403 -5.46 -27.92 -9.12
CA MET A 403 -6.30 -27.95 -10.34
C MET A 403 -5.55 -28.37 -11.61
N MET A 404 -4.23 -28.22 -11.65
CA MET A 404 -3.39 -28.64 -12.78
C MET A 404 -2.93 -30.11 -12.70
N ARG A 405 -3.17 -30.78 -11.57
CA ARG A 405 -2.91 -32.22 -11.41
C ARG A 405 -4.15 -33.01 -11.80
#